data_AF-A0A9E6BHY1-F1
#
_entry.id   AF-A0A9E6BHY1-F1
#
_cell.length_a   1.000
_cell.length_b   1.000
_cell.length_c   1.000
_cell.angle_alpha   90.00
_cell.angle_beta   90.00
_cell.angle_gamma   90.00
#
_symmetry.space_group_name_H-M   'P 1'
#
loop_
_entity.id
_entity.type
_entity.pdbx_description
1 polymer ?
#
loop_
_entity_poly.entity_id
_entity_poly.type
_entity_poly.pdbx_seq_one_letter_code
_entity_poly.pdbx_strand_id
1 'polypeptide(L)'
;MRPSDLQQEVLEKFKKKNTWTHQVEVILDSWCRINRDMEISILRARDFALEILLEERREHKTGNGVFMGTVHSVKGMQFPYVFILDGGWESNNIEEERRLFYVGMTRAEERLCLCHIKNSLNPHIMSLKENSFIYETAAKTSGIKGFSKDLTVSILGMEDLYISYPGLFPEGHAIHRNLKELETGDKVRLKEKKTGLYIVNDKNQVVAALSKKGSAKWRHNTHNILNARVLGIIRRRPPDDEKETKYQNLKMESWELPIVEVLHKKHLRQHAGGQA
;
A
#
# COMPACT_ATOMS: atom_id res chain seq x y z
N MET A 1 -32.50 3.91 6.47
CA MET A 1 -31.56 4.94 6.96
C MET A 1 -31.25 5.86 5.79
N ARG A 2 -31.29 7.18 5.98
CA ARG A 2 -30.96 8.12 4.90
C ARG A 2 -29.43 8.14 4.68
N PRO A 3 -28.95 8.27 3.43
CA PRO A 3 -27.53 8.39 3.10
C PRO A 3 -26.80 9.45 3.93
N SER A 4 -27.39 10.62 4.12
CA SER A 4 -26.86 11.72 4.93
C SER A 4 -26.70 11.34 6.42
N ASP A 5 -27.71 10.68 7.00
CA ASP A 5 -27.65 10.17 8.37
C ASP A 5 -26.50 9.16 8.54
N LEU A 6 -26.36 8.22 7.58
CA LEU A 6 -25.26 7.23 7.57
C LEU A 6 -23.90 7.91 7.43
N GLN A 7 -23.77 8.87 6.52
CA GLN A 7 -22.53 9.62 6.30
C GLN A 7 -22.09 10.29 7.60
N GLN A 8 -23.01 10.99 8.28
CA GLN A 8 -22.70 11.63 9.55
C GLN A 8 -22.25 10.60 10.59
N GLU A 9 -22.97 9.49 10.77
CA GLU A 9 -22.60 8.46 11.75
C GLU A 9 -21.22 7.84 11.47
N VAL A 10 -20.89 7.60 10.20
CA VAL A 10 -19.59 7.04 9.81
C VAL A 10 -18.48 8.07 10.00
N LEU A 11 -18.65 9.32 9.53
CA LEU A 11 -17.64 10.36 9.68
C LEU A 11 -17.36 10.70 11.15
N GLU A 12 -18.36 10.58 12.03
CA GLU A 12 -18.19 10.72 13.47
C GLU A 12 -17.22 9.64 14.05
N LYS A 13 -17.17 8.44 13.46
CA LYS A 13 -16.17 7.42 13.81
C LYS A 13 -14.77 7.75 13.27
N PHE A 14 -14.68 8.57 12.23
CA PHE A 14 -13.43 9.07 11.63
C PHE A 14 -13.03 10.48 12.10
N LYS A 15 -13.64 10.99 13.20
CA LYS A 15 -13.26 12.28 13.83
C LYS A 15 -11.76 12.46 13.98
N LYS A 16 -11.08 11.40 14.43
CA LYS A 16 -9.62 11.34 14.41
C LYS A 16 -9.16 11.00 12.99
N LYS A 17 -8.83 12.04 12.22
CA LYS A 17 -8.37 11.88 10.84
C LYS A 17 -7.16 10.94 10.77
N ASN A 18 -7.22 9.98 9.87
CA ASN A 18 -6.15 9.04 9.57
C ASN A 18 -6.00 8.87 8.05
N THR A 19 -5.10 7.98 7.62
CA THR A 19 -4.78 7.75 6.21
C THR A 19 -6.00 7.37 5.35
N TRP A 20 -7.04 6.79 5.95
CA TRP A 20 -8.24 6.32 5.25
C TRP A 20 -9.39 7.34 5.22
N THR A 21 -9.34 8.37 6.07
CA THR A 21 -10.46 9.30 6.26
C THR A 21 -10.91 9.94 4.96
N HIS A 22 -9.96 10.42 4.14
CA HIS A 22 -10.28 11.07 2.87
C HIS A 22 -10.95 10.12 1.87
N GLN A 23 -10.46 8.87 1.77
CA GLN A 23 -11.05 7.87 0.87
C GLN A 23 -12.49 7.53 1.29
N VAL A 24 -12.72 7.39 2.60
CA VAL A 24 -14.06 7.16 3.15
C VAL A 24 -14.98 8.36 2.90
N GLU A 25 -14.50 9.60 3.09
CA GLU A 25 -15.24 10.82 2.76
C GLU A 25 -15.69 10.83 1.30
N VAL A 26 -14.78 10.57 0.35
CA VAL A 26 -15.08 10.55 -1.09
C VAL A 26 -16.12 9.49 -1.47
N ILE A 27 -16.01 8.29 -0.88
CA ILE A 27 -16.99 7.21 -1.10
C ILE A 27 -18.37 7.61 -0.57
N LEU A 28 -18.44 8.17 0.64
CA LEU A 28 -19.70 8.58 1.25
C LEU A 28 -20.34 9.77 0.52
N ASP A 29 -19.55 10.74 0.06
CA ASP A 29 -20.05 11.86 -0.75
C ASP A 29 -20.63 11.36 -2.08
N SER A 30 -19.94 10.41 -2.72
CA SER A 30 -20.42 9.78 -3.95
C SER A 30 -21.72 9.01 -3.71
N TRP A 31 -21.79 8.26 -2.60
CA TRP A 31 -23.00 7.55 -2.18
C TRP A 31 -24.19 8.49 -1.98
N CYS A 32 -24.00 9.59 -1.25
CA CYS A 32 -25.07 10.57 -0.99
C CYS A 32 -25.55 11.25 -2.27
N ARG A 33 -24.61 11.63 -3.16
CA ARG A 33 -24.92 12.28 -4.44
C ARG A 33 -25.76 11.39 -5.36
N ILE A 34 -25.44 10.09 -5.42
CA ILE A 34 -26.15 9.12 -6.28
C ILE A 34 -27.55 8.84 -5.74
N ASN A 35 -27.70 8.71 -4.41
CA ASN A 35 -28.92 8.19 -3.82
C ASN A 35 -29.91 9.26 -3.32
N ARG A 36 -29.57 10.56 -3.41
CA ARG A 36 -30.45 11.73 -3.17
C ARG A 36 -31.44 11.53 -2.01
N ASP A 37 -30.90 11.20 -0.83
CA ASP A 37 -31.61 10.99 0.44
C ASP A 37 -32.73 9.91 0.47
N MET A 38 -32.82 9.04 -0.53
CA MET A 38 -33.71 7.88 -0.45
C MET A 38 -33.27 6.93 0.65
N GLU A 39 -34.21 6.38 1.42
CA GLU A 39 -33.86 5.38 2.43
C GLU A 39 -33.31 4.12 1.80
N ILE A 40 -32.10 3.75 2.22
CA ILE A 40 -31.41 2.56 1.70
C ILE A 40 -30.90 1.72 2.87
N SER A 41 -30.78 0.41 2.64
CA SER A 41 -30.22 -0.52 3.60
C SER A 41 -28.72 -0.32 3.75
N ILE A 42 -28.22 -0.55 4.98
CA ILE A 42 -26.78 -0.50 5.28
C ILE A 42 -25.99 -1.52 4.44
N LEU A 43 -26.61 -2.65 4.09
CA LEU A 43 -26.01 -3.66 3.22
C LEU A 43 -25.67 -3.10 1.84
N ARG A 44 -26.59 -2.34 1.21
CA ARG A 44 -26.32 -1.72 -0.09
C ARG A 44 -25.24 -0.65 -0.02
N ALA A 45 -25.20 0.14 1.06
CA ALA A 45 -24.13 1.12 1.26
C ALA A 45 -22.76 0.44 1.42
N ARG A 46 -22.70 -0.70 2.14
CA ARG A 46 -21.50 -1.53 2.23
C ARG A 46 -21.07 -2.06 0.87
N ASP A 47 -22.01 -2.64 0.11
CA ASP A 47 -21.70 -3.26 -1.18
C ASP A 47 -21.20 -2.19 -2.18
N PHE A 48 -21.84 -1.02 -2.20
CA PHE A 48 -21.36 0.14 -2.97
C PHE A 48 -19.93 0.56 -2.60
N ALA A 49 -19.63 0.67 -1.31
CA ALA A 49 -18.28 1.01 -0.85
C ALA A 49 -17.25 -0.05 -1.28
N LEU A 50 -17.60 -1.34 -1.20
CA LEU A 50 -16.73 -2.43 -1.64
C LEU A 50 -16.51 -2.41 -3.16
N GLU A 51 -17.53 -2.12 -3.94
CA GLU A 51 -17.43 -1.99 -5.40
C GLU A 51 -16.48 -0.86 -5.80
N ILE A 52 -16.61 0.32 -5.20
CA ILE A 52 -15.68 1.44 -5.43
C ILE A 52 -14.26 1.05 -5.04
N LEU A 53 -14.05 0.44 -3.86
CA LEU A 53 -12.70 0.04 -3.43
C LEU A 53 -12.08 -1.01 -4.37
N LEU A 54 -12.89 -1.91 -4.94
CA LEU A 54 -12.43 -2.87 -5.94
C LEU A 54 -12.11 -2.21 -7.29
N GLU A 55 -12.86 -1.19 -7.68
CA GLU A 55 -12.58 -0.39 -8.87
C GLU A 55 -11.30 0.43 -8.70
N GLU A 56 -11.15 1.18 -7.60
CA GLU A 56 -9.94 1.93 -7.29
C GLU A 56 -8.70 1.04 -7.23
N ARG A 57 -8.83 -0.19 -6.71
CA ARG A 57 -7.74 -1.18 -6.74
C ARG A 57 -7.37 -1.59 -8.16
N ARG A 58 -8.36 -1.81 -9.04
CA ARG A 58 -8.12 -2.16 -10.46
C ARG A 58 -7.46 -1.01 -11.21
N GLU A 59 -7.88 0.22 -10.92
CA GLU A 59 -7.34 1.43 -11.50
C GLU A 59 -6.06 1.92 -10.80
N HIS A 60 -5.56 1.20 -9.80
CA HIS A 60 -4.40 1.58 -9.00
C HIS A 60 -4.45 3.02 -8.43
N LYS A 61 -5.65 3.54 -8.16
CA LYS A 61 -5.90 4.91 -7.66
C LYS A 61 -5.82 5.02 -6.13
N THR A 62 -4.98 4.21 -5.49
CA THR A 62 -4.94 4.20 -4.01
C THR A 62 -4.14 5.38 -3.46
N GLY A 63 -4.84 6.30 -2.80
CA GLY A 63 -4.26 7.42 -2.07
C GLY A 63 -3.98 8.67 -2.91
N ASN A 64 -3.51 9.73 -2.25
CA ASN A 64 -3.20 11.02 -2.87
C ASN A 64 -1.72 11.09 -3.22
N GLY A 65 -1.34 10.61 -4.41
CA GLY A 65 0.07 10.54 -4.82
C GLY A 65 0.29 10.34 -6.31
N VAL A 66 1.55 10.12 -6.68
CA VAL A 66 1.94 9.79 -8.06
C VAL A 66 1.87 8.27 -8.24
N PHE A 67 1.16 7.82 -9.26
CA PHE A 67 1.21 6.41 -9.66
C PHE A 67 2.56 6.11 -10.31
N MET A 68 3.23 5.06 -9.84
CA MET A 68 4.48 4.56 -10.40
C MET A 68 4.32 3.09 -10.74
N GLY A 69 4.60 2.74 -11.99
CA GLY A 69 4.49 1.37 -12.49
C GLY A 69 5.35 1.15 -13.70
N THR A 70 5.34 -0.08 -14.22
CA THR A 70 5.95 -0.40 -15.51
C THR A 70 4.95 -0.08 -16.63
N VAL A 71 5.45 0.15 -17.85
CA VAL A 71 4.55 0.39 -18.99
C VAL A 71 3.60 -0.79 -19.26
N HIS A 72 4.05 -2.02 -18.95
CA HIS A 72 3.21 -3.21 -19.00
C HIS A 72 2.03 -3.16 -18.02
N SER A 73 2.25 -2.63 -16.80
CA SER A 73 1.22 -2.58 -15.75
C SER A 73 0.11 -1.56 -16.02
N VAL A 74 0.34 -0.58 -16.90
CA VAL A 74 -0.61 0.51 -17.20
C VAL A 74 -1.40 0.33 -18.48
N LYS A 75 -1.32 -0.85 -19.10
CA LYS A 75 -2.05 -1.13 -20.34
C LYS A 75 -3.56 -0.98 -20.12
N GLY A 76 -4.20 -0.14 -20.93
CA GLY A 76 -5.64 0.14 -20.83
C GLY A 76 -6.00 1.27 -19.87
N MET A 77 -5.04 1.77 -19.10
CA MET A 77 -5.22 2.97 -18.26
C MET A 77 -4.90 4.23 -19.07
N GLN A 78 -5.36 5.37 -18.60
CA GLN A 78 -5.02 6.70 -19.11
C GLN A 78 -4.83 7.65 -17.92
N PHE A 79 -3.96 8.65 -18.09
CA PHE A 79 -3.62 9.62 -17.05
C PHE A 79 -3.52 11.02 -17.65
N PRO A 80 -3.98 12.06 -16.95
CA PRO A 80 -3.82 13.46 -17.40
C PRO A 80 -2.37 13.82 -17.68
N TYR A 81 -1.44 13.41 -16.80
CA TYR A 81 -0.01 13.69 -16.90
C TYR A 81 0.79 12.39 -16.85
N VAL A 82 1.65 12.15 -17.85
CA VAL A 82 2.53 10.96 -17.89
C VAL A 82 3.98 11.38 -17.98
N PHE A 83 4.81 10.79 -17.14
CA PHE A 83 6.26 10.89 -17.18
C PHE A 83 6.85 9.52 -17.54
N ILE A 84 7.48 9.41 -18.71
CA ILE A 84 8.25 8.21 -19.07
C ILE A 84 9.69 8.45 -18.67
N LEU A 85 10.15 7.67 -17.69
CA LEU A 85 11.52 7.75 -17.20
C LEU A 85 12.49 7.07 -18.19
N ASP A 86 13.71 7.61 -18.25
CA ASP A 86 14.79 7.01 -19.03
C ASP A 86 15.47 5.84 -18.29
N GLY A 87 16.24 5.05 -19.04
CA GLY A 87 17.00 3.90 -18.54
C GLY A 87 16.21 2.59 -18.60
N GLY A 88 16.85 1.53 -19.09
CA GLY A 88 16.22 0.21 -19.27
C GLY A 88 15.44 0.05 -20.59
N TRP A 89 15.57 1.00 -21.51
CA TRP A 89 15.07 0.97 -22.88
C TRP A 89 16.18 0.53 -23.86
N GLU A 90 16.89 -0.53 -23.49
CA GLU A 90 17.97 -1.12 -24.28
C GLU A 90 17.74 -2.63 -24.29
N SER A 91 16.84 -3.10 -25.16
CA SER A 91 16.54 -4.52 -25.32
C SER A 91 16.99 -5.08 -26.67
N ASN A 92 17.16 -6.40 -26.70
CA ASN A 92 17.47 -7.14 -27.92
C ASN A 92 16.32 -7.12 -28.94
N ASN A 93 15.10 -6.76 -28.52
CA ASN A 93 13.91 -6.70 -29.39
C ASN A 93 13.39 -5.27 -29.53
N ILE A 94 14.08 -4.49 -30.36
CA ILE A 94 13.80 -3.06 -30.57
C ILE A 94 12.36 -2.78 -31.02
N GLU A 95 11.71 -3.72 -31.74
CA GLU A 95 10.35 -3.52 -32.21
C GLU A 95 9.31 -3.64 -31.09
N GLU A 96 9.47 -4.64 -30.23
CA GLU A 96 8.61 -4.85 -29.07
C GLU A 96 8.75 -3.69 -28.09
N GLU A 97 9.99 -3.25 -27.86
CA GLU A 97 10.27 -2.11 -27.01
C GLU A 97 9.69 -0.80 -27.58
N ARG A 98 9.83 -0.57 -28.89
CA ARG A 98 9.21 0.57 -29.57
C ARG A 98 7.68 0.57 -29.40
N ARG A 99 7.04 -0.60 -29.53
CA ARG A 99 5.59 -0.74 -29.28
C ARG A 99 5.25 -0.42 -27.83
N LEU A 100 6.06 -0.90 -26.88
CA LEU A 100 5.87 -0.62 -25.48
C LEU A 100 6.02 0.87 -25.18
N PHE A 101 7.07 1.53 -25.69
CA PHE A 101 7.30 2.96 -25.54
C PHE A 101 6.11 3.77 -26.08
N TYR A 102 5.63 3.44 -27.29
CA TYR A 102 4.43 4.03 -27.88
C TYR A 102 3.16 3.81 -27.02
N VAL A 103 2.96 2.61 -26.47
CA VAL A 103 1.87 2.34 -25.53
C VAL A 103 1.98 3.26 -24.31
N GLY A 104 3.19 3.42 -23.76
CA GLY A 104 3.46 4.36 -22.67
C GLY A 104 3.11 5.81 -23.02
N MET A 105 3.52 6.27 -24.20
CA MET A 105 3.24 7.63 -24.67
C MET A 105 1.74 7.90 -24.80
N THR A 106 1.00 6.94 -25.36
CA THR A 106 -0.46 7.03 -25.55
C THR A 106 -1.27 6.87 -24.25
N ARG A 107 -0.62 6.73 -23.09
CA ARG A 107 -1.33 6.79 -21.79
C ARG A 107 -1.62 8.24 -21.37
N ALA A 108 -0.98 9.24 -21.98
CA ALA A 108 -1.15 10.64 -21.62
C ALA A 108 -2.39 11.25 -22.27
N GLU A 109 -3.24 11.92 -21.49
CA GLU A 109 -4.42 12.65 -21.98
C GLU A 109 -4.12 14.14 -22.22
N GLU A 110 -3.43 14.80 -21.28
CA GLU A 110 -3.15 16.24 -21.37
C GLU A 110 -1.68 16.53 -21.68
N ARG A 111 -0.75 15.90 -20.94
CA ARG A 111 0.69 16.19 -21.09
C ARG A 111 1.56 14.94 -20.95
N LEU A 112 2.42 14.75 -21.94
CA LEU A 112 3.48 13.75 -21.95
C LEU A 112 4.83 14.42 -21.68
N CYS A 113 5.58 13.88 -20.73
CA CYS A 113 6.96 14.25 -20.44
C CYS A 113 7.85 13.02 -20.65
N LEU A 114 8.78 13.11 -21.60
CA LEU A 114 9.82 12.10 -21.81
C LEU A 114 11.08 12.56 -21.08
N CYS A 115 11.52 11.80 -20.08
CA CYS A 115 12.75 12.10 -19.37
C CYS A 115 13.93 11.48 -20.10
N HIS A 116 15.06 12.19 -20.14
CA HIS A 116 16.31 11.69 -20.70
C HIS A 116 17.45 11.82 -19.68
N ILE A 117 18.18 10.74 -19.43
CA ILE A 117 19.39 10.75 -18.61
C ILE A 117 20.57 11.10 -19.51
N LYS A 118 21.36 12.11 -19.09
CA LYS A 118 22.58 12.50 -19.81
C LYS A 118 23.47 11.28 -20.04
N ASN A 119 23.86 11.06 -21.29
CA ASN A 119 24.65 9.92 -21.77
C ASN A 119 23.92 8.56 -21.84
N SER A 120 22.60 8.48 -21.65
CA SER A 120 21.84 7.27 -21.97
C SER A 120 21.68 7.11 -23.49
N LEU A 121 21.69 5.86 -23.99
CA LEU A 121 21.54 5.54 -25.40
C LEU A 121 20.12 5.09 -25.77
N ASN A 122 19.10 5.60 -25.07
CA ASN A 122 17.70 5.28 -25.38
C ASN A 122 17.36 5.63 -26.85
N PRO A 123 17.20 4.62 -27.72
CA PRO A 123 17.08 4.84 -29.16
C PRO A 123 15.79 5.56 -29.51
N HIS A 124 14.75 5.38 -28.68
CA HIS A 124 13.43 5.98 -28.90
C HIS A 124 13.42 7.48 -28.64
N ILE A 125 14.12 7.94 -27.60
CA ILE A 125 14.27 9.38 -27.33
C ILE A 125 15.14 10.04 -28.40
N MET A 126 16.25 9.41 -28.78
CA MET A 126 17.15 9.95 -29.80
C MET A 126 16.42 10.15 -31.14
N SER A 127 15.58 9.18 -31.53
CA SER A 127 14.77 9.27 -32.75
C SER A 127 13.72 10.40 -32.70
N LEU A 128 13.23 10.74 -31.50
CA LEU A 128 12.24 11.80 -31.33
C LEU A 128 12.87 13.20 -31.29
N LYS A 129 14.11 13.31 -30.78
CA LYS A 129 14.80 14.59 -30.55
C LYS A 129 14.95 15.46 -31.81
N GLU A 130 15.00 14.85 -32.98
CA GLU A 130 15.14 15.54 -34.27
C GLU A 130 13.84 16.21 -34.76
N ASN A 131 12.72 16.03 -34.06
CA ASN A 131 11.42 16.53 -34.49
C ASN A 131 11.10 17.92 -33.91
N SER A 132 10.52 18.78 -34.74
CA SER A 132 10.18 20.18 -34.39
C SER A 132 9.08 20.34 -33.34
N PHE A 133 8.30 19.30 -33.05
CA PHE A 133 7.25 19.31 -32.03
C PHE A 133 7.76 18.93 -30.62
N ILE A 134 9.05 18.60 -30.48
CA ILE A 134 9.66 18.28 -29.18
C ILE A 134 10.23 19.54 -28.55
N TYR A 135 9.74 19.87 -27.36
CA TYR A 135 10.27 20.94 -26.53
C TYR A 135 11.19 20.36 -25.45
N GLU A 136 12.51 20.50 -25.63
CA GLU A 136 13.50 20.05 -24.65
C GLU A 136 13.74 21.12 -23.59
N THR A 137 13.67 20.73 -22.32
CA THR A 137 14.07 21.59 -21.19
C THR A 137 15.00 20.82 -20.27
N ALA A 138 16.13 21.43 -19.91
CA ALA A 138 16.99 20.89 -18.88
C ALA A 138 16.33 21.09 -17.50
N ALA A 139 16.02 19.99 -16.82
CA ALA A 139 15.57 20.08 -15.43
C ALA A 139 16.75 20.51 -14.55
N LYS A 140 16.57 21.60 -13.79
CA LYS A 140 17.55 21.98 -12.76
C LYS A 140 17.56 20.89 -11.68
N THR A 141 18.69 20.23 -11.50
CA THR A 141 18.90 19.31 -10.37
C THR A 141 18.88 20.10 -9.08
N SER A 142 17.73 20.15 -8.43
CA SER A 142 17.62 20.60 -7.05
C SER A 142 18.00 19.42 -6.15
N GLY A 143 18.85 19.65 -5.16
CA GLY A 143 19.12 18.63 -4.15
C GLY A 143 17.80 18.25 -3.47
N ILE A 144 17.37 17.01 -3.61
CA ILE A 144 16.17 16.50 -2.93
C ILE A 144 16.47 16.51 -1.43
N LYS A 145 15.88 17.44 -0.69
CA LYS A 145 15.97 17.49 0.78
C LYS A 145 14.86 16.60 1.37
N GLY A 146 15.18 15.87 2.45
CA GLY A 146 14.20 15.03 3.15
C GLY A 146 13.98 13.64 2.54
N PHE A 147 14.65 13.29 1.44
CA PHE A 147 14.68 11.91 0.94
C PHE A 147 16.00 11.25 1.29
N SER A 148 15.95 10.10 1.95
CA SER A 148 17.13 9.26 2.19
C SER A 148 17.00 7.97 1.41
N LYS A 149 17.97 7.69 0.54
CA LYS A 149 18.07 6.43 -0.22
C LYS A 149 18.19 5.20 0.68
N ASP A 150 18.61 5.43 1.92
CA ASP A 150 18.80 4.39 2.92
C ASP A 150 17.54 4.15 3.76
N LEU A 151 16.45 4.88 3.53
CA LEU A 151 15.18 4.66 4.23
C LEU A 151 14.18 3.97 3.32
N THR A 152 13.41 3.05 3.90
CA THR A 152 12.35 2.32 3.20
C THR A 152 11.16 2.14 4.13
N VAL A 153 9.97 2.24 3.56
CA VAL A 153 8.71 1.93 4.23
C VAL A 153 8.22 0.58 3.73
N SER A 154 7.93 -0.32 4.66
CA SER A 154 7.38 -1.65 4.38
C SER A 154 6.08 -1.84 5.14
N ILE A 155 5.09 -2.48 4.52
CA ILE A 155 3.85 -2.88 5.20
C ILE A 155 3.99 -4.33 5.66
N LEU A 156 3.78 -4.58 6.96
CA LEU A 156 3.57 -5.91 7.51
C LEU A 156 2.17 -6.38 7.15
N GLY A 157 2.03 -6.93 5.94
CA GLY A 157 0.78 -7.47 5.42
C GLY A 157 0.50 -8.91 5.87
N MET A 158 -0.53 -9.50 5.29
CA MET A 158 -1.05 -10.82 5.68
C MET A 158 0.00 -11.95 5.63
N GLU A 159 0.93 -11.91 4.68
CA GLU A 159 1.99 -12.93 4.56
C GLU A 159 3.04 -12.84 5.66
N ASP A 160 3.27 -11.63 6.18
CA ASP A 160 4.25 -11.38 7.23
C ASP A 160 3.66 -11.68 8.63
N LEU A 161 2.33 -11.73 8.75
CA LEU A 161 1.61 -11.93 10.01
C LEU A 161 1.18 -13.38 10.21
N TYR A 162 1.22 -13.85 11.45
CA TYR A 162 0.52 -15.09 11.80
C TYR A 162 -0.96 -14.76 11.98
N ILE A 163 -1.69 -14.84 10.87
CA ILE A 163 -3.05 -14.31 10.72
C ILE A 163 -4.01 -14.87 11.77
N SER A 164 -3.93 -16.15 12.10
CA SER A 164 -4.84 -16.81 13.06
C SER A 164 -4.45 -16.60 14.53
N TYR A 165 -3.30 -15.98 14.82
CA TYR A 165 -2.74 -15.95 16.17
C TYR A 165 -3.70 -15.38 17.23
N PRO A 166 -4.37 -14.23 17.04
CA PRO A 166 -5.33 -13.73 18.02
C PRO A 166 -6.54 -14.66 18.21
N GLY A 167 -6.98 -15.32 17.13
CA GLY A 167 -8.11 -16.25 17.16
C GLY A 167 -7.85 -17.54 17.94
N LEU A 168 -6.59 -17.86 18.28
CA LEU A 168 -6.26 -19.01 19.15
C LEU A 168 -6.55 -18.77 20.64
N PHE A 169 -6.85 -17.53 21.02
CA PHE A 169 -7.09 -17.13 22.40
C PHE A 169 -8.59 -16.91 22.66
N PRO A 170 -9.12 -17.35 23.82
CA PRO A 170 -10.53 -17.12 24.16
C PRO A 170 -10.82 -15.63 24.39
N GLU A 171 -12.08 -15.23 24.34
CA GLU A 171 -12.52 -13.82 24.43
C GLU A 171 -11.97 -13.08 25.66
N GLY A 172 -11.86 -13.76 26.81
CA GLY A 172 -11.31 -13.17 28.05
C GLY A 172 -9.79 -12.95 28.06
N HIS A 173 -9.07 -13.35 27.02
CA HIS A 173 -7.63 -13.18 26.95
C HIS A 173 -7.23 -11.72 26.68
N ALA A 174 -6.16 -11.25 27.32
CA ALA A 174 -5.74 -9.85 27.26
C ALA A 174 -5.45 -9.32 25.84
N ILE A 175 -5.11 -10.20 24.88
CA ILE A 175 -4.82 -9.82 23.49
C ILE A 175 -5.99 -9.07 22.84
N HIS A 176 -7.23 -9.49 23.10
CA HIS A 176 -8.42 -8.89 22.51
C HIS A 176 -8.66 -7.48 23.04
N ARG A 177 -8.44 -7.28 24.34
CA ARG A 177 -8.45 -5.93 24.94
C ARG A 177 -7.34 -5.05 24.37
N ASN A 178 -6.12 -5.58 24.25
CA ASN A 178 -4.99 -4.82 23.70
C ASN A 178 -5.25 -4.40 22.24
N LEU A 179 -5.88 -5.25 21.44
CA LEU A 179 -6.25 -4.97 20.05
C LEU A 179 -7.37 -3.92 19.96
N LYS A 180 -8.39 -4.04 20.81
CA LYS A 180 -9.51 -3.10 20.85
C LYS A 180 -9.11 -1.69 21.29
N GLU A 181 -8.04 -1.58 22.10
CA GLU A 181 -7.46 -0.30 22.52
C GLU A 181 -6.60 0.37 21.43
N LEU A 182 -6.20 -0.34 20.37
CA LEU A 182 -5.38 0.22 19.30
C LEU A 182 -6.19 1.10 18.35
N GLU A 183 -5.60 2.22 17.96
CA GLU A 183 -6.11 3.10 16.91
C GLU A 183 -5.11 3.20 15.73
N THR A 184 -5.62 3.58 14.56
CA THR A 184 -4.75 3.90 13.42
C THR A 184 -3.81 5.06 13.77
N GLY A 185 -2.52 4.87 13.52
CA GLY A 185 -1.47 5.83 13.86
C GLY A 185 -0.71 5.50 15.15
N ASP A 186 -1.23 4.59 15.98
CA ASP A 186 -0.56 4.19 17.21
C ASP A 186 0.81 3.58 16.96
N LYS A 187 1.78 3.93 17.81
CA LYS A 187 3.15 3.41 17.73
C LYS A 187 3.18 1.97 18.22
N VAL A 188 3.84 1.12 17.43
CA VAL A 188 4.07 -0.29 17.78
C VAL A 188 5.54 -0.64 17.58
N ARG A 189 5.97 -1.78 18.11
CA ARG A 189 7.36 -2.26 17.99
C ARG A 189 7.38 -3.75 17.69
N LEU A 190 8.40 -4.18 16.97
CA LEU A 190 8.73 -5.59 16.82
C LEU A 190 9.62 -6.01 17.99
N LYS A 191 9.19 -7.02 18.74
CA LYS A 191 9.90 -7.56 19.91
C LYS A 191 10.09 -9.06 19.78
N GLU A 192 11.34 -9.49 19.83
CA GLU A 192 11.69 -10.91 19.83
C GLU A 192 11.46 -11.52 21.21
N LYS A 193 10.85 -12.71 21.22
CA LYS A 193 10.70 -13.57 22.40
C LYS A 193 11.16 -14.99 22.04
N LYS A 194 11.31 -15.86 23.04
CA LYS A 194 11.76 -17.26 22.86
C LYS A 194 11.03 -18.02 21.75
N THR A 195 9.75 -17.70 21.53
CA THR A 195 8.85 -18.42 20.63
C THR A 195 8.66 -17.77 19.25
N GLY A 196 9.22 -16.57 19.01
CA GLY A 196 9.02 -15.86 17.74
C GLY A 196 9.13 -14.35 17.84
N LEU A 197 8.78 -13.66 16.75
CA LEU A 197 8.74 -12.20 16.68
C LEU A 197 7.29 -11.70 16.83
N TYR A 198 7.09 -10.71 17.69
CA TYR A 198 5.77 -10.20 18.06
C TYR A 198 5.67 -8.70 17.81
N ILE A 199 4.47 -8.23 17.50
CA ILE A 199 4.13 -6.82 17.50
C ILE A 199 3.60 -6.47 18.88
N VAL A 200 4.19 -5.45 19.50
CA VAL A 200 3.77 -4.94 20.81
C VAL A 200 3.38 -3.46 20.73
N ASN A 201 2.42 -3.06 21.54
CA ASN A 201 2.05 -1.66 21.71
C ASN A 201 3.08 -0.87 22.56
N ASP A 202 2.79 0.40 22.81
CA ASP A 202 3.56 1.30 23.66
C ASP A 202 3.72 0.76 25.10
N LYS A 203 2.68 0.13 25.65
CA LYS A 203 2.63 -0.57 26.95
C LYS A 203 3.37 -1.93 26.95
N ASN A 204 4.09 -2.29 25.88
CA ASN A 204 4.79 -3.58 25.70
C ASN A 204 3.87 -4.82 25.73
N GLN A 205 2.58 -4.64 25.48
CA GLN A 205 1.61 -5.72 25.40
C GLN A 205 1.54 -6.28 23.98
N VAL A 206 1.39 -7.60 23.84
CA VAL A 206 1.31 -8.26 22.53
C VAL A 206 -0.03 -7.98 21.88
N VAL A 207 0.01 -7.59 20.60
CA VAL A 207 -1.16 -7.36 19.76
C VAL A 207 -1.18 -8.27 18.53
N ALA A 208 -0.02 -8.72 18.04
CA ALA A 208 0.07 -9.70 16.97
C ALA A 208 1.39 -10.49 17.01
N ALA A 209 1.42 -11.59 16.26
CA ALA A 209 2.62 -12.39 16.03
C ALA A 209 2.96 -12.42 14.54
N LEU A 210 4.24 -12.51 14.20
CA LEU A 210 4.67 -12.67 12.81
C LEU A 210 4.60 -14.13 12.38
N SER A 211 4.39 -14.35 11.09
CA SER A 211 4.51 -15.66 10.46
C SER A 211 5.97 -16.14 10.49
N LYS A 212 6.21 -17.39 10.06
CA LYS A 212 7.59 -17.87 9.85
C LYS A 212 8.33 -17.01 8.81
N LYS A 213 7.64 -16.64 7.72
CA LYS A 213 8.17 -15.79 6.65
C LYS A 213 8.48 -14.38 7.16
N GLY A 214 7.53 -13.76 7.87
CA GLY A 214 7.72 -12.44 8.47
C GLY A 214 8.84 -12.44 9.51
N SER A 215 8.90 -13.47 10.36
CA SER A 215 9.96 -13.60 11.36
C SER A 215 11.34 -13.73 10.70
N ALA A 216 11.48 -14.54 9.64
CA ALA A 216 12.75 -14.66 8.92
C ALA A 216 13.20 -13.33 8.28
N LYS A 217 12.26 -12.58 7.71
CA LYS A 217 12.51 -11.27 7.09
C LYS A 217 12.95 -10.20 8.11
N TRP A 218 12.34 -10.19 9.30
CA TRP A 218 12.47 -9.08 10.23
C TRP A 218 13.36 -9.33 11.44
N ARG A 219 13.57 -10.59 11.86
CA ARG A 219 14.35 -10.94 13.06
C ARG A 219 15.72 -10.27 13.08
N HIS A 220 16.49 -10.40 11.99
CA HIS A 220 17.82 -9.80 11.85
C HIS A 220 17.79 -8.31 11.52
N ASN A 221 16.63 -7.75 11.17
CA ASN A 221 16.48 -6.35 10.76
C ASN A 221 15.77 -5.49 11.81
N THR A 222 15.43 -6.05 12.98
CA THR A 222 14.70 -5.32 14.03
C THR A 222 15.43 -4.06 14.47
N HIS A 223 16.76 -4.08 14.54
CA HIS A 223 17.59 -2.93 14.89
C HIS A 223 17.59 -1.80 13.83
N ASN A 224 17.19 -2.10 12.59
CA ASN A 224 17.10 -1.12 11.51
C ASN A 224 15.75 -0.40 11.48
N ILE A 225 14.79 -0.83 12.30
CA ILE A 225 13.47 -0.22 12.39
C ILE A 225 13.61 1.11 13.14
N LEU A 226 13.22 2.18 12.47
CA LEU A 226 13.21 3.53 13.05
C LEU A 226 11.87 3.86 13.67
N ASN A 227 10.79 3.41 13.03
CA ASN A 227 9.43 3.63 13.50
C ASN A 227 8.52 2.53 12.96
N ALA A 228 7.51 2.15 13.73
CA ALA A 228 6.41 1.33 13.25
C ALA A 228 5.09 1.84 13.83
N ARG A 229 4.06 1.87 13.00
CA ARG A 229 2.73 2.37 13.38
C ARG A 229 1.61 1.51 12.82
N VAL A 230 0.49 1.46 13.53
CA VAL A 230 -0.73 0.82 13.03
C VAL A 230 -1.23 1.58 11.82
N LEU A 231 -1.30 0.91 10.68
CA LEU A 231 -1.90 1.44 9.45
C LEU A 231 -3.40 1.21 9.44
N GLY A 232 -3.87 0.12 10.03
CA GLY A 232 -5.29 -0.18 10.18
C GLY A 232 -5.52 -1.49 10.92
N ILE A 233 -6.76 -1.75 11.32
CA ILE A 233 -7.16 -2.99 11.99
C ILE A 233 -8.14 -3.70 11.09
N ILE A 234 -7.84 -4.96 10.76
CA ILE A 234 -8.75 -5.81 10.00
C ILE A 234 -9.47 -6.75 10.95
N ARG A 235 -10.75 -6.98 10.71
CA ARG A 235 -11.50 -8.06 11.35
C ARG A 235 -11.56 -9.24 10.40
N ARG A 236 -11.16 -10.41 10.88
CA ARG A 236 -11.20 -11.68 10.14
C ARG A 236 -12.22 -12.63 10.73
N ARG A 237 -12.74 -13.47 9.85
CA ARG A 237 -13.44 -14.70 10.16
C ARG A 237 -12.71 -15.86 9.49
N PRO A 238 -12.86 -17.09 9.97
CA PRO A 238 -12.51 -18.28 9.21
C PRO A 238 -13.17 -18.22 7.81
N PRO A 239 -12.52 -18.74 6.75
CA PRO A 239 -13.22 -18.94 5.48
C PRO A 239 -14.36 -19.95 5.69
N ASP A 240 -15.45 -19.78 4.93
CA ASP A 240 -16.63 -20.66 4.98
C ASP A 240 -16.33 -22.09 4.52
N ASP A 241 -15.20 -22.31 3.84
CA ASP A 241 -14.74 -23.63 3.39
C ASP A 241 -14.12 -24.40 4.57
N GLU A 242 -14.98 -25.13 5.29
CA GLU A 242 -14.63 -26.02 6.39
C GLU A 242 -13.72 -27.15 5.89
N LYS A 243 -12.38 -26.98 5.99
CA LYS A 243 -11.40 -28.09 6.15
C LYS A 243 -9.92 -27.70 6.24
N GLU A 244 -9.57 -26.43 6.44
CA GLU A 244 -8.16 -26.14 6.74
C GLU A 244 -7.85 -26.43 8.23
N THR A 245 -7.04 -27.46 8.48
CA THR A 245 -6.56 -27.88 9.82
C THR A 245 -6.01 -26.73 10.67
N LYS A 246 -5.48 -25.68 10.02
CA LYS A 246 -4.96 -24.48 10.71
C LYS A 246 -6.01 -23.64 11.44
N TYR A 247 -7.31 -23.90 11.24
CA TYR A 247 -8.41 -23.20 11.92
C TYR A 247 -9.15 -24.05 12.97
N GLN A 248 -8.81 -25.33 13.10
CA GLN A 248 -9.47 -26.24 14.06
C GLN A 248 -9.28 -25.82 15.53
N ASN A 249 -8.19 -25.12 15.83
CA ASN A 249 -7.84 -24.68 17.18
C ASN A 249 -8.28 -23.24 17.49
N LEU A 250 -9.09 -22.63 16.63
CA LEU A 250 -9.62 -21.31 16.89
C LEU A 250 -10.62 -21.35 18.05
N LYS A 251 -10.55 -20.34 18.91
CA LYS A 251 -11.43 -20.15 20.06
C LYS A 251 -12.42 -19.00 19.86
N MET A 252 -12.39 -18.37 18.69
CA MET A 252 -13.18 -17.20 18.33
C MET A 252 -13.72 -17.34 16.90
N GLU A 253 -14.97 -16.97 16.69
CA GLU A 253 -15.60 -16.91 15.35
C GLU A 253 -15.06 -15.75 14.50
N SER A 254 -14.57 -14.69 15.16
CA SER A 254 -13.91 -13.58 14.50
C SER A 254 -12.86 -12.96 15.41
N TRP A 255 -11.81 -12.39 14.82
CA TRP A 255 -10.73 -11.73 15.57
C TRP A 255 -10.16 -10.54 14.79
N GLU A 256 -9.47 -9.67 15.52
CA GLU A 256 -8.84 -8.47 14.97
C GLU A 256 -7.34 -8.69 14.72
N LEU A 257 -6.79 -8.01 13.72
CA LEU A 257 -5.38 -8.07 13.37
C LEU A 257 -4.89 -6.68 12.92
N PRO A 258 -3.77 -6.17 13.47
CA PRO A 258 -3.22 -4.89 13.08
C PRO A 258 -2.36 -5.06 11.82
N ILE A 259 -2.62 -4.25 10.81
CA ILE A 259 -1.70 -4.02 9.70
C ILE A 259 -0.77 -2.90 10.12
N VAL A 260 0.53 -3.11 9.96
CA VAL A 260 1.56 -2.21 10.50
C VAL A 260 2.44 -1.70 9.37
N GLU A 261 2.63 -0.38 9.33
CA GLU A 261 3.64 0.26 8.51
C GLU A 261 4.95 0.36 9.30
N VAL A 262 6.06 -0.02 8.69
CA VAL A 262 7.39 -0.03 9.29
C VAL A 262 8.32 0.84 8.46
N LEU A 263 8.83 1.92 9.05
CA LEU A 263 9.93 2.71 8.53
C LEU A 263 11.24 2.11 9.05
N HIS A 264 12.12 1.71 8.14
CA HIS A 264 13.39 1.09 8.48
C HIS A 264 14.50 1.53 7.54
N LYS A 265 15.74 1.36 8.00
CA LYS A 265 16.90 1.49 7.12
C LYS A 265 16.94 0.33 6.14
N LYS A 266 17.26 0.61 4.88
CA LYS A 266 17.57 -0.39 3.86
C LYS A 266 18.86 -1.07 4.31
N HIS A 267 18.90 -2.39 4.27
CA HIS A 267 20.15 -3.09 4.46
C HIS A 267 21.07 -2.60 3.33
N LEU A 268 22.13 -1.85 3.67
CA LEU A 268 23.25 -1.73 2.76
C LEU A 268 23.69 -3.18 2.56
N ARG A 269 23.41 -3.76 1.39
CA ARG A 269 24.31 -4.80 0.90
C ARG A 269 25.65 -4.09 0.93
N GLN A 270 26.55 -4.52 1.81
CA GLN A 270 27.95 -4.19 1.61
C GLN A 270 28.19 -4.55 0.15
N HIS A 271 28.51 -3.55 -0.67
CA HIS A 271 29.21 -3.83 -1.89
C HIS A 271 30.39 -4.70 -1.44
N ALA A 272 30.34 -5.99 -1.76
CA ALA A 272 31.55 -6.77 -1.86
C ALA A 272 32.40 -5.95 -2.83
N GLY A 273 33.38 -5.25 -2.27
CA GLY A 273 34.33 -4.49 -3.04
C GLY A 273 34.95 -5.43 -4.04
N GLY A 274 35.04 -4.98 -5.28
CA GLY A 274 35.88 -5.63 -6.27
C GLY A 274 37.31 -5.72 -5.73
N GLN A 275 37.87 -6.91 -5.87
CA GLN A 275 39.27 -7.21 -6.17
C GLN A 275 39.19 -8.51 -6.99
N ALA A 276 39.69 -8.64 -8.21
CA ALA A 276 40.54 -7.81 -9.06
C ALA A 276 40.10 -7.98 -10.52
#